data_AF-A0A2V1EDT8-F1
#
_entry.id   AF-A0A2V1EDT8-F1
#
_cell.length_a   1.000
_cell.length_b   1.000
_cell.length_c   1.000
_cell.angle_alpha   90.00
_cell.angle_beta   90.00
_cell.angle_gamma   90.00
#
_symmetry.space_group_name_H-M   'P 1'
#
loop_
_entity.id
_entity.type
_entity.pdbx_description
1 polymer ?
#
loop_
_entity_poly.entity_id
_entity_poly.type
_entity_poly.pdbx_seq_one_letter_code
_entity_poly.pdbx_strand_id
1 'polypeptide(L)'
;MGDLGSVFVVGGCGLLGHHIVKYLVERGDATKVTVFDVSTKFNRIEDSMLEYVTGSITSRDDAFFLTNGDPWSFWDFLRTVSGLIGKPLADKDIWTIPLGLVAFFTIIFEWVTWVATLGGQPSITTNMLKYTAQVRTSNIFKARE
;
A
#
# COMPACT_ATOMS: atom_id res chain seq x y z
N MET A 1 -31.24 -1.23 -0.46
CA MET A 1 -30.06 -2.02 -0.07
C MET A 1 -29.00 -1.71 -1.11
N GLY A 2 -27.79 -1.29 -0.71
CA GLY A 2 -26.80 -0.72 -1.64
C GLY A 2 -26.19 -1.78 -2.57
N ASP A 3 -26.06 -1.43 -3.85
CA ASP A 3 -25.31 -2.19 -4.86
C ASP A 3 -23.81 -2.08 -4.56
N LEU A 4 -23.13 -3.22 -4.39
CA LEU A 4 -21.68 -3.28 -4.15
C LEU A 4 -20.88 -3.20 -5.45
N GLY A 5 -21.50 -3.33 -6.62
CA GLY A 5 -20.80 -3.37 -7.89
C GLY A 5 -19.88 -4.60 -8.00
N SER A 6 -18.67 -4.40 -8.53
CA SER A 6 -17.66 -5.45 -8.63
C SER A 6 -16.85 -5.57 -7.34
N VAL A 7 -16.80 -6.77 -6.75
CA VAL A 7 -16.07 -7.05 -5.52
C VAL A 7 -14.85 -7.93 -5.82
N PHE A 8 -13.70 -7.58 -5.26
CA PHE A 8 -12.47 -8.37 -5.37
C PHE A 8 -12.10 -8.98 -4.00
N VAL A 9 -11.95 -10.30 -3.94
CA VAL A 9 -11.67 -11.05 -2.70
C VAL A 9 -10.31 -11.74 -2.80
N VAL A 10 -9.35 -11.33 -1.96
CA VAL A 10 -8.03 -11.97 -1.84
C VAL A 10 -8.08 -13.06 -0.77
N GLY A 11 -7.56 -14.25 -1.07
CA GLY A 11 -7.60 -15.42 -0.19
C GLY A 11 -8.98 -16.09 -0.12
N GLY A 12 -9.78 -15.96 -1.18
CA GLY A 12 -11.17 -16.40 -1.19
C GLY A 12 -11.39 -17.92 -1.23
N CYS A 13 -10.36 -18.73 -1.44
CA CYS A 13 -10.45 -20.20 -1.34
C CYS A 13 -10.04 -20.72 0.05
N GLY A 14 -9.59 -19.85 0.95
CA GLY A 14 -9.32 -20.18 2.35
C GLY A 14 -10.60 -20.34 3.20
N LEU A 15 -10.41 -20.62 4.50
CA LEU A 15 -11.51 -20.89 5.45
C LEU A 15 -12.54 -19.75 5.50
N LEU A 16 -12.09 -18.54 5.82
CA LEU A 16 -12.97 -17.37 5.94
C LEU A 16 -13.35 -16.81 4.57
N GLY A 17 -12.38 -16.76 3.65
CA GLY A 17 -12.58 -16.25 2.30
C GLY A 17 -13.73 -16.95 1.58
N HIS A 18 -13.81 -18.28 1.67
CA HIS A 18 -14.89 -19.05 1.05
C HIS A 18 -16.27 -18.65 1.60
N HIS A 19 -16.39 -18.44 2.91
CA HIS A 19 -17.65 -18.04 3.53
C HIS A 19 -18.04 -16.60 3.18
N ILE A 20 -17.06 -15.70 3.02
CA ILE A 20 -17.30 -14.34 2.52
C ILE A 20 -17.82 -14.39 1.09
N VAL A 21 -17.18 -15.17 0.21
CA VAL A 21 -17.62 -15.36 -1.18
C VAL A 21 -19.03 -15.94 -1.23
N LYS A 22 -19.29 -16.98 -0.42
CA LYS A 22 -20.62 -17.57 -0.29
C LYS A 22 -21.68 -16.55 0.12
N TYR A 23 -21.37 -15.73 1.12
CA TYR A 23 -22.26 -14.69 1.60
C TYR A 23 -22.54 -13.62 0.52
N LEU A 24 -21.53 -13.21 -0.26
CA LEU A 24 -21.70 -12.27 -1.36
C LEU A 24 -22.62 -12.81 -2.45
N VAL A 25 -22.50 -14.11 -2.77
CA VAL A 25 -23.40 -14.78 -3.72
C VAL A 25 -24.82 -14.86 -3.17
N GLU A 26 -24.99 -15.32 -1.93
CA GLU A 26 -26.31 -15.47 -1.29
C GLU A 26 -27.05 -14.13 -1.14
N ARG A 27 -26.31 -13.05 -0.89
CA ARG A 27 -26.87 -11.72 -0.72
C ARG A 27 -27.26 -11.07 -2.05
N GLY A 28 -26.58 -11.44 -3.15
CA GLY A 28 -26.96 -11.06 -4.51
C GLY A 28 -26.84 -9.56 -4.81
N ASP A 29 -26.06 -8.83 -4.04
CA ASP A 29 -25.90 -7.38 -4.12
C ASP A 29 -24.58 -6.94 -4.78
N ALA A 30 -23.73 -7.89 -5.15
CA ALA A 30 -22.60 -7.67 -6.04
C ALA A 30 -22.97 -8.05 -7.48
N THR A 31 -22.51 -7.29 -8.47
CA THR A 31 -22.70 -7.62 -9.90
C THR A 31 -21.67 -8.61 -10.40
N LYS A 32 -20.45 -8.59 -9.84
CA LYS A 32 -19.36 -9.51 -10.16
C LYS A 32 -18.48 -9.71 -8.93
N VAL A 33 -18.05 -10.93 -8.67
CA VAL A 33 -17.11 -11.25 -7.58
C VAL A 33 -15.89 -11.95 -8.18
N THR A 34 -14.73 -11.30 -8.12
CA THR A 34 -13.46 -11.88 -8.56
C THR A 34 -12.67 -12.35 -7.33
N VAL A 35 -12.35 -13.64 -7.28
CA VAL A 35 -11.64 -14.30 -6.19
C VAL A 35 -10.20 -14.59 -6.60
N PHE A 36 -9.24 -14.06 -5.87
CA PHE A 36 -7.81 -14.31 -6.05
C PHE A 36 -7.29 -15.21 -4.93
N ASP A 37 -6.63 -16.31 -5.26
CA ASP A 37 -6.02 -17.22 -4.28
C ASP A 37 -4.78 -17.93 -4.86
N VAL A 38 -3.88 -18.37 -3.98
CA VAL A 38 -2.72 -19.17 -4.37
C VAL A 38 -3.12 -20.54 -4.92
N SER A 39 -4.29 -21.05 -4.51
CA SER A 39 -4.85 -22.30 -5.03
C SER A 39 -6.36 -22.20 -5.19
N THR A 40 -6.83 -22.10 -6.42
CA THR A 40 -8.27 -22.10 -6.72
C THR A 40 -8.82 -23.50 -6.99
N LYS A 41 -8.22 -24.55 -6.42
CA LYS A 41 -8.64 -25.95 -6.65
C LYS A 41 -9.75 -26.41 -5.71
N PHE A 42 -9.82 -25.81 -4.52
CA PHE A 42 -10.76 -26.18 -3.46
C PHE A 42 -11.69 -25.01 -3.12
N ASN A 43 -12.78 -25.30 -2.42
CA ASN A 43 -13.71 -24.29 -1.88
C ASN A 43 -14.24 -23.30 -2.94
N ARG A 44 -14.50 -23.81 -4.15
CA ARG A 44 -15.13 -23.05 -5.22
C ARG A 44 -16.65 -23.15 -5.12
N ILE A 45 -17.32 -22.10 -5.58
CA ILE A 45 -18.76 -22.05 -5.79
C ILE A 45 -18.97 -21.87 -7.28
N GLU A 46 -19.83 -22.69 -7.88
CA GLU A 46 -20.21 -22.54 -9.28
C GLU A 46 -21.35 -21.52 -9.37
N ASP A 47 -20.99 -20.28 -9.68
CA ASP A 47 -21.94 -19.20 -9.98
C ASP A 47 -21.42 -18.37 -11.15
N SER A 48 -22.32 -17.95 -12.03
CA SER A 48 -22.03 -17.05 -13.16
C SER A 48 -21.42 -15.70 -12.76
N MET A 49 -21.66 -15.23 -11.53
CA MET A 49 -21.10 -13.98 -11.03
C MET A 49 -19.65 -14.11 -10.53
N LEU A 50 -19.15 -15.35 -10.40
CA LEU A 50 -17.83 -15.64 -9.83
C LEU A 50 -16.76 -15.86 -10.88
N GLU A 51 -15.63 -15.20 -10.70
CA GLU A 51 -14.41 -15.43 -11.46
C GLU A 51 -13.28 -15.78 -10.49
N TYR A 52 -12.56 -16.88 -10.72
CA TYR A 52 -11.43 -17.27 -9.88
C TYR A 52 -10.11 -17.09 -10.63
N VAL A 53 -9.18 -16.37 -10.01
CA VAL A 53 -7.85 -16.10 -10.50
C VAL A 53 -6.85 -16.80 -9.59
N THR A 54 -6.01 -17.67 -10.15
CA THR A 54 -4.89 -18.28 -9.41
C THR A 54 -3.68 -17.37 -9.48
N GLY A 55 -3.08 -17.03 -8.34
CA GLY A 55 -1.83 -16.27 -8.29
C GLY A 55 -1.31 -16.13 -6.86
N SER A 56 -0.06 -15.71 -6.70
CA SER A 56 0.56 -15.53 -5.38
C SER A 56 0.95 -14.09 -5.11
N ILE A 57 0.51 -13.53 -3.97
CA ILE A 57 0.97 -12.20 -3.52
C ILE A 57 2.47 -12.13 -3.23
N THR A 58 3.15 -13.28 -3.09
CA THR A 58 4.60 -13.36 -2.93
C THR A 58 5.36 -13.46 -4.26
N SER A 59 4.65 -13.72 -5.35
CA SER A 59 5.22 -13.74 -6.71
C SER A 59 5.33 -12.32 -7.22
N ARG A 60 6.52 -11.91 -7.67
CA ARG A 60 6.70 -10.59 -8.32
C ARG A 60 5.87 -10.49 -9.61
N ASP A 61 5.55 -11.62 -10.24
CA ASP A 61 4.77 -11.63 -11.47
C ASP A 61 3.27 -11.44 -11.24
N ASP A 62 2.78 -11.77 -10.04
CA ASP A 62 1.36 -11.66 -9.66
C ASP A 62 1.09 -10.52 -8.65
N ALA A 63 2.14 -9.96 -8.04
CA ALA A 63 2.04 -8.88 -7.07
C ALA A 63 2.05 -7.52 -7.77
N PHE A 64 0.91 -6.83 -7.71
CA PHE A 64 0.73 -5.51 -8.29
C PHE A 64 0.38 -4.48 -7.22
N PHE A 65 0.90 -3.26 -7.38
CA PHE A 65 0.36 -2.12 -6.66
C PHE A 65 -0.97 -1.73 -7.29
N LEU A 66 -2.07 -2.00 -6.59
CA LEU A 66 -3.39 -1.51 -6.98
C LEU A 66 -3.54 -0.08 -6.46
N THR A 67 -3.44 0.89 -7.37
CA THR A 67 -3.74 2.29 -7.11
C THR A 67 -4.63 2.82 -8.23
N ASN A 68 -5.26 3.98 -8.02
CA ASN A 68 -6.01 4.71 -9.05
C ASN A 68 -5.12 5.23 -10.20
N GLY A 69 -3.81 4.99 -10.19
CA GLY A 69 -2.87 5.41 -11.22
C GLY A 69 -2.36 6.84 -11.09
N ASP A 70 -2.95 7.63 -10.20
CA ASP A 70 -2.45 8.97 -9.90
C ASP A 70 -1.26 8.89 -8.93
N PRO A 71 -0.17 9.63 -9.17
CA PRO A 71 0.93 9.71 -8.22
C PRO A 71 0.49 10.53 -7.00
N TRP A 72 0.50 9.90 -5.83
CA TRP A 72 0.24 10.56 -4.54
C TRP A 72 1.53 10.71 -3.75
N SER A 73 1.81 11.91 -3.24
CA SER A 73 2.88 12.07 -2.27
C SER A 73 2.44 11.50 -0.91
N PHE A 74 3.40 10.94 -0.17
CA PHE A 74 3.13 10.30 1.13
C PHE A 74 2.35 11.22 2.09
N TRP A 75 2.77 12.49 2.17
CA TRP A 75 2.15 13.45 3.08
C TRP A 75 0.77 13.91 2.60
N ASP A 76 0.51 13.98 1.30
CA ASP A 76 -0.80 14.36 0.77
C ASP A 76 -1.86 13.32 1.07
N PHE A 77 -1.51 12.04 1.00
CA PHE A 77 -2.40 10.97 1.42
C PHE A 77 -2.84 11.12 2.88
N LEU A 78 -1.88 11.31 3.80
CA LEU A 78 -2.19 11.49 5.23
C LEU A 78 -3.04 12.74 5.49
N ARG A 79 -2.78 13.84 4.78
CA ARG A 79 -3.58 15.07 4.88
C ARG A 79 -5.01 14.87 4.42
N THR A 80 -5.21 14.18 3.29
CA THR A 80 -6.55 13.85 2.79
C THR A 80 -7.31 12.97 3.76
N VAL A 81 -6.69 11.90 4.28
CA VAL A 81 -7.30 11.04 5.31
C VAL A 81 -7.68 11.86 6.55
N SER A 82 -6.78 12.74 7.01
CA SER A 82 -7.02 13.64 8.15
C SER A 82 -8.21 14.59 7.89
N GLY A 83 -8.35 15.10 6.68
CA GLY A 83 -9.48 15.91 6.26
C GLY A 83 -10.80 15.13 6.27
N LEU A 84 -10.79 13.89 5.77
CA LEU A 84 -11.97 13.02 5.75
C LEU A 84 -12.47 12.63 7.15
N ILE A 85 -11.57 12.49 8.13
CA ILE A 85 -11.94 12.25 9.54
C ILE A 85 -12.32 13.53 10.30
N GLY A 86 -12.46 14.67 9.60
CA GLY A 86 -12.87 15.95 10.18
C GLY A 86 -11.77 16.68 10.95
N LYS A 87 -10.50 16.31 10.77
CA LYS A 87 -9.34 16.95 11.39
C LYS A 87 -8.38 17.49 10.32
N PRO A 88 -8.77 18.49 9.51
CA PRO A 88 -7.89 19.02 8.48
C PRO A 88 -6.63 19.61 9.12
N LEU A 89 -5.47 19.23 8.60
CA LEU A 89 -4.20 19.84 9.00
C LEU A 89 -4.10 21.18 8.30
N ALA A 90 -4.17 22.28 9.06
CA ALA A 90 -3.99 23.61 8.49
C ALA A 90 -2.53 23.83 8.10
N ASP A 91 -2.27 24.48 6.96
CA ASP A 91 -0.91 24.70 6.45
C ASP A 91 0.00 25.42 7.44
N LYS A 92 -0.58 26.28 8.28
CA LYS A 92 0.12 27.01 9.36
C LYS A 92 0.72 26.10 10.43
N ASP A 93 0.18 24.89 10.61
CA ASP A 93 0.63 23.94 11.63
C ASP A 93 1.67 22.97 11.05
N ILE A 94 1.99 23.10 9.75
CA ILE A 94 2.97 22.26 9.05
C ILE A 94 4.36 22.89 9.18
N TRP A 95 5.23 22.21 9.94
CA TRP A 95 6.63 22.57 9.99
C TRP A 95 7.43 21.75 8.96
N THR A 96 7.90 22.43 7.91
CA THR A 96 8.74 21.83 6.87
C THR A 96 10.20 22.16 7.11
N ILE A 97 11.03 21.13 7.32
CA ILE A 97 12.48 21.30 7.45
C ILE A 97 13.14 21.05 6.09
N PRO A 98 13.95 21.97 5.56
CA PRO A 98 14.69 21.75 4.33
C PRO A 98 15.64 20.55 4.46
N LEU A 99 15.61 19.63 3.49
CA LEU A 99 16.47 18.43 3.52
C LEU A 99 17.95 18.77 3.63
N GLY A 100 18.40 19.83 2.96
CA GLY A 100 19.80 20.29 3.03
C GLY A 100 20.23 20.69 4.44
N LEU A 101 19.33 21.29 5.23
CA LEU A 101 19.59 21.67 6.62
C LEU A 101 19.74 20.43 7.50
N VAL A 102 18.83 19.45 7.35
CA VAL A 102 18.91 18.19 8.09
C VAL A 102 20.18 17.42 7.71
N ALA A 103 20.47 17.32 6.41
CA ALA A 103 21.66 16.64 5.90
C ALA A 103 22.96 17.28 6.43
N PHE A 104 23.03 18.61 6.53
CA PHE A 104 24.16 19.31 7.11
C PHE A 104 24.43 18.89 8.56
N PHE A 105 23.41 18.87 9.42
CA PHE A 105 23.55 18.43 10.80
C PHE A 105 23.87 16.93 10.91
N THR A 106 23.31 16.10 10.03
CA THR A 106 23.61 14.66 10.01
C THR A 106 25.05 14.37 9.59
N ILE A 107 25.62 15.11 8.63
CA ILE A 107 27.03 14.97 8.26
C ILE A 107 27.95 15.32 9.44
N ILE A 108 27.65 16.39 10.16
CA ILE A 108 28.40 16.77 11.37
C ILE A 108 28.30 15.65 12.41
N PHE A 109 27.10 15.13 12.64
CA PHE A 109 26.86 14.07 13.61
C PHE A 109 27.57 12.76 13.23
N GLU A 110 27.55 12.37 11.94
CA GLU A 110 28.33 11.25 11.40
C GLU A 110 29.82 11.42 11.65
N TRP A 111 30.36 12.62 11.41
CA TRP A 111 31.77 12.91 11.67
C TRP A 111 32.12 12.82 13.16
N VAL A 112 31.29 13.41 14.03
CA VAL A 112 31.49 13.37 15.48
C VAL A 112 31.44 11.94 16.01
N THR A 113 30.47 11.15 15.57
CA THR A 113 30.38 9.73 15.95
C THR A 113 31.56 8.94 15.42
N TRP A 114 31.98 9.15 14.17
CA TRP A 114 33.14 8.50 13.61
C TRP A 114 34.43 8.78 14.41
N VAL A 115 34.68 10.05 14.78
CA VAL A 115 35.84 10.44 15.61
C VAL A 115 35.75 9.84 17.01
N ALA A 116 34.60 9.99 17.68
CA ALA A 116 34.42 9.56 19.07
C ALA A 116 34.45 8.03 19.23
N THR A 117 34.02 7.29 18.21
CA THR A 117 33.91 5.82 18.25
C THR A 117 35.01 5.11 17.44
N LEU A 118 36.01 5.85 16.94
CA LEU A 118 37.12 5.32 16.14
C LEU A 118 36.65 4.48 14.93
N GLY A 119 35.63 4.96 14.21
CA GLY A 119 35.13 4.32 12.99
C GLY A 119 33.71 3.77 13.04
N GLY A 120 32.97 3.97 14.13
CA GLY A 120 31.55 3.60 14.20
C GLY A 120 30.65 4.48 13.32
N GLN A 121 29.43 3.99 13.08
CA GLN A 121 28.40 4.70 12.32
C GLN A 121 27.16 4.98 13.18
N PRO A 122 26.50 6.14 13.02
CA PRO A 122 25.26 6.44 13.72
C PRO A 122 24.07 5.67 13.13
N SER A 123 22.98 5.58 13.89
CA SER A 123 21.73 4.92 13.46
C SER A 123 21.04 5.66 12.30
N ILE A 124 21.19 6.99 12.21
CA ILE A 124 20.65 7.82 11.13
C ILE A 124 21.83 8.34 10.30
N THR A 125 21.87 7.96 9.03
CA THR A 125 22.92 8.37 8.10
C THR A 125 22.41 9.30 7.01
N THR A 126 23.32 10.04 6.40
CA THR A 126 23.03 10.97 5.30
C THR A 126 22.42 10.24 4.10
N ASN A 127 22.82 8.98 3.85
CA ASN A 127 22.23 8.16 2.80
C ASN A 127 20.78 7.76 3.12
N MET A 128 20.46 7.45 4.39
CA MET A 128 19.08 7.18 4.82
C MET A 128 18.18 8.41 4.61
N LEU A 129 18.67 9.62 4.89
CA LEU A 129 17.92 10.86 4.64
C LEU A 129 17.60 11.09 3.15
N LYS A 130 18.50 10.69 2.24
CA LYS A 130 18.19 10.77 0.80
C LYS A 130 17.00 9.89 0.45
N TYR A 131 16.96 8.68 1.01
CA TYR A 131 15.84 7.77 0.77
C TYR A 131 14.52 8.26 1.37
N THR A 132 14.51 9.02 2.46
CA THR A 132 13.26 9.55 3.03
C THR A 132 12.67 10.69 2.18
N ALA A 133 13.50 11.47 1.50
CA ALA A 133 13.06 12.58 0.67
C ALA A 133 12.83 12.23 -0.81
N GLN A 134 13.19 11.00 -1.24
CA GLN A 134 12.98 10.56 -2.61
C GLN A 134 11.49 10.33 -2.91
N VAL A 135 11.00 11.04 -3.92
CA VAL A 135 9.69 10.78 -4.52
C VAL A 135 9.76 9.43 -5.23
N ARG A 136 8.88 8.50 -4.85
CA ARG A 136 8.75 7.17 -5.45
C ARG A 136 7.37 7.06 -6.08
N THR A 137 7.34 6.71 -7.35
CA THR A 137 6.12 6.39 -8.09
C THR A 137 6.18 4.93 -8.52
N SER A 138 5.11 4.19 -8.31
CA SER A 138 4.99 2.81 -8.77
C SER A 138 4.35 2.78 -10.16
N ASN A 139 4.91 1.99 -11.07
CA ASN A 139 4.29 1.72 -12.37
C ASN A 139 3.21 0.65 -12.20
N ILE A 140 1.97 0.99 -12.57
CA ILE A 140 0.82 0.09 -12.47
C ILE A 140 0.26 -0.36 -13.83
N PHE A 141 0.99 -0.15 -14.93
CA PHE A 141 0.49 -0.49 -16.28
C PHE A 141 0.09 -1.97 -16.36
N LYS A 142 0.94 -2.86 -15.82
CA LYS A 142 0.66 -4.30 -15.76
C LYS A 142 -0.55 -4.65 -14.87
N ALA A 143 -0.94 -3.79 -13.94
CA ALA A 143 -2.11 -4.01 -13.07
C ALA A 143 -3.44 -3.63 -13.74
N ARG A 144 -3.38 -2.93 -14.88
CA ARG A 144 -4.54 -2.43 -15.63
C ARG A 144 -4.87 -3.28 -16.87
N GLU A 145 -3.96 -4.15 -17.28
CA GLU A 145 -4.14 -5.15 -18.34
C GLU A 145 -4.94 -6.34 -17.81
#